data_AF-A0A067SPT3-F1
#
_entry.id   AF-A0A067SPT3-F1
#
_cell.length_a   1.000
_cell.length_b   1.000
_cell.length_c   1.000
_cell.angle_alpha   90.00
_cell.angle_beta   90.00
_cell.angle_gamma   90.00
#
_symmetry.space_group_name_H-M   'P 1'
#
loop_
_entity.id
_entity.type
_entity.pdbx_description
1 polymer ?
#
loop_
_entity_poly.entity_id
_entity_poly.type
_entity_poly.pdbx_seq_one_letter_code
_entity_poly.pdbx_strand_id
1 'polypeptide(L)'
;MRTFALTWPIFLGIFNLKAVAFPTYGSLAGLRKEQLDLIIPTLDIRAPENPPGALKDTSAKLVNDEDHPWKPLRPGDIRGPCPGLNTLASHGWLPRNGIASPSQIVTAVQEGFNMENDLALFVTYGAHLVDGNVLTDRLSIGGKTALTGVDPPAPAIVGGLNTHAVFEGDTSMTRADFFFGNNHDFNETLFDELVDFSNRFGAGKYNYTVAAEFRFQRIKDSIATNPKMSFISPRFFTAYAESTFPVNFFIDGRQNNSQLDLSVARGFFQDSRMPDGFFRANGPKGVQGINLVANAHPMEPGSNVNGVNSYVVDPTSADFSSFCLLYENFVNKTIKGLYPNPTGALRRALNQNLDFFFLGISEPGNAVGDSGCTQVLPFGKD
;
A
#
# COMPACT_ATOMS: atom_id res chain seq x y z
N MET A 1 -36.23 -51.65 -63.94
CA MET A 1 -35.68 -50.45 -63.25
C MET A 1 -35.40 -50.83 -61.81
N ARG A 2 -34.13 -50.88 -61.42
CA ARG A 2 -33.69 -51.19 -60.05
C ARG A 2 -33.47 -49.86 -59.31
N THR A 3 -34.17 -49.63 -58.21
CA THR A 3 -33.92 -48.51 -57.29
C THR A 3 -33.16 -49.03 -56.08
N PHE A 4 -31.90 -48.60 -55.95
CA PHE A 4 -31.07 -48.78 -54.75
C PHE A 4 -31.42 -47.66 -53.76
N ALA A 5 -31.85 -48.02 -52.54
CA ALA A 5 -31.94 -47.11 -51.41
C ALA A 5 -30.64 -47.21 -50.60
N LEU A 6 -29.88 -46.11 -50.55
CA LEU A 6 -28.63 -45.99 -49.83
C LEU A 6 -28.93 -45.36 -48.46
N THR A 7 -28.86 -46.14 -47.38
CA THR A 7 -28.98 -45.63 -46.00
C THR A 7 -27.59 -45.36 -45.43
N TRP A 8 -27.28 -44.10 -45.16
CA TRP A 8 -26.07 -43.69 -44.42
C TRP A 8 -26.38 -43.59 -42.92
N PRO A 9 -25.60 -44.20 -42.03
CA PRO A 9 -25.71 -43.94 -40.60
C PRO A 9 -24.98 -42.63 -40.26
N ILE A 10 -25.74 -41.67 -39.71
CA ILE A 10 -25.18 -40.45 -39.12
C ILE A 10 -24.60 -40.82 -37.75
N PHE A 11 -23.27 -40.83 -37.64
CA PHE A 11 -22.58 -40.89 -36.35
C PHE A 11 -22.67 -39.52 -35.66
N LEU A 12 -23.55 -39.40 -34.66
CA LEU A 12 -23.51 -38.27 -33.71
C LEU A 12 -22.34 -38.52 -32.73
N GLY A 13 -21.19 -37.90 -33.00
CA GLY A 13 -20.10 -37.81 -32.04
C GLY A 13 -20.46 -36.84 -30.91
N ILE A 14 -20.75 -37.38 -29.73
CA ILE A 14 -20.92 -36.57 -28.51
C ILE A 14 -19.53 -36.09 -28.09
N PHE A 15 -19.15 -34.89 -28.52
CA PHE A 15 -18.02 -34.17 -27.95
C PHE A 15 -18.39 -33.73 -26.53
N ASN A 16 -17.95 -34.50 -25.53
CA ASN A 16 -17.93 -34.04 -24.15
C ASN A 16 -16.83 -32.97 -24.00
N LEU A 17 -17.15 -31.72 -24.36
CA LEU A 17 -16.41 -30.57 -23.86
C LEU A 17 -16.64 -30.50 -22.35
N LYS A 18 -15.69 -31.02 -21.57
CA LYS A 18 -15.59 -30.69 -20.15
C LYS A 18 -15.21 -29.22 -20.05
N ALA A 19 -16.19 -28.33 -20.16
CA ALA A 19 -16.04 -26.95 -19.76
C ALA A 19 -15.75 -26.95 -18.26
N VAL A 20 -14.50 -26.68 -17.88
CA VAL A 20 -14.16 -26.37 -16.50
C VAL A 20 -14.72 -24.97 -16.25
N ALA A 21 -15.99 -24.91 -15.86
CA ALA A 21 -16.61 -23.68 -15.39
C ALA A 21 -16.02 -23.37 -14.02
N PHE A 22 -14.86 -22.71 -14.01
CA PHE A 22 -14.29 -22.19 -12.78
C PHE A 22 -15.17 -21.03 -12.32
N PRO A 23 -15.67 -21.02 -11.08
CA PRO A 23 -16.45 -19.89 -10.60
C PRO A 23 -15.57 -18.64 -10.68
N THR A 24 -16.12 -17.57 -11.25
CA THR A 24 -15.46 -16.27 -11.49
C THR A 24 -14.95 -15.58 -10.21
N TYR A 25 -15.13 -16.20 -9.04
CA TYR A 25 -14.80 -15.68 -7.72
C TYR A 25 -14.07 -16.71 -6.84
N GLY A 26 -13.69 -17.87 -7.38
CA GLY A 26 -12.97 -18.90 -6.64
C GLY A 26 -11.47 -18.60 -6.56
N SER A 27 -10.85 -18.83 -5.40
CA SER A 27 -9.38 -18.75 -5.28
C SER A 27 -8.71 -19.77 -6.19
N LEU A 28 -7.61 -19.39 -6.83
CA LEU A 28 -6.75 -20.33 -7.56
C LEU A 28 -5.86 -21.18 -6.64
N ALA A 29 -5.92 -20.95 -5.32
CA ALA A 29 -5.18 -21.73 -4.34
C ALA A 29 -5.55 -23.23 -4.40
N GLY A 30 -4.52 -24.08 -4.31
CA GLY A 30 -4.68 -25.54 -4.30
C GLY A 30 -4.85 -26.19 -5.68
N LEU A 31 -4.88 -25.41 -6.77
CA LEU A 31 -4.88 -25.96 -8.13
C LEU A 31 -3.50 -26.46 -8.55
N ARG A 32 -3.48 -27.52 -9.37
CA ARG A 32 -2.24 -28.03 -9.98
C ARG A 32 -1.75 -27.07 -11.07
N LYS A 33 -0.43 -27.09 -11.33
CA LYS A 33 0.20 -26.24 -12.34
C LYS A 33 -0.49 -26.32 -13.70
N GLU A 34 -0.86 -27.52 -14.16
CA GLU A 34 -1.51 -27.69 -15.46
C GLU A 34 -2.90 -27.03 -15.51
N GLN A 35 -3.60 -26.95 -14.37
CA GLN A 35 -4.89 -26.27 -14.27
C GLN A 35 -4.70 -24.76 -14.25
N LEU A 36 -3.67 -24.27 -13.54
CA LEU A 36 -3.32 -22.86 -13.50
C LEU A 36 -2.91 -22.33 -14.87
N ASP A 37 -2.09 -23.10 -15.61
CA ASP A 37 -1.67 -22.76 -16.96
C ASP A 37 -2.86 -22.71 -17.95
N LEU A 38 -3.97 -23.39 -17.64
CA LEU A 38 -5.22 -23.32 -18.42
C LEU A 38 -6.15 -22.18 -17.98
N ILE A 39 -6.19 -21.84 -16.69
CA ILE A 39 -7.16 -20.87 -16.14
C ILE A 39 -6.60 -19.44 -16.16
N ILE A 40 -5.34 -19.22 -15.80
CA ILE A 40 -4.77 -17.86 -15.76
C ILE A 40 -4.94 -17.13 -17.11
N PRO A 41 -4.71 -17.75 -18.27
CA PRO A 41 -4.91 -17.08 -19.56
C PRO A 41 -6.38 -16.75 -19.90
N THR A 42 -7.35 -17.31 -19.18
CA THR A 42 -8.78 -17.04 -19.38
C THR A 42 -9.33 -15.98 -18.43
N LEU A 43 -8.53 -15.54 -17.46
CA LEU A 43 -8.89 -14.44 -16.57
C LEU A 43 -8.93 -13.12 -17.36
N ASP A 44 -9.74 -12.19 -16.87
CA ASP A 44 -9.69 -10.80 -17.31
C ASP A 44 -8.35 -10.19 -16.87
N ILE A 45 -7.39 -10.19 -17.78
CA ILE A 45 -6.04 -9.67 -17.54
C ILE A 45 -6.02 -8.23 -18.03
N ARG A 46 -5.78 -7.31 -17.10
CA ARG A 46 -5.49 -5.92 -17.41
C ARG A 46 -3.98 -5.73 -17.35
N ALA A 47 -3.38 -5.38 -18.48
CA ALA A 47 -1.98 -4.99 -18.51
C ALA A 47 -1.80 -3.73 -17.62
N PRO A 48 -0.80 -3.71 -16.73
CA PRO A 48 -0.43 -2.52 -15.98
C PRO A 48 -0.22 -1.33 -16.91
N GLU A 49 -0.85 -0.21 -16.58
CA GLU A 49 -0.59 1.06 -17.29
C GLU A 49 0.77 1.61 -16.88
N ASN A 50 1.44 2.31 -17.79
CA ASN A 50 2.67 3.01 -17.44
C ASN A 50 2.39 4.01 -16.31
N PRO A 51 3.28 4.10 -15.31
CA PRO A 51 3.10 5.02 -14.21
C PRO A 51 3.00 6.47 -14.68
N PRO A 52 2.13 7.29 -14.07
CA PRO A 52 2.12 8.73 -14.30
C PRO A 52 3.46 9.36 -13.92
N GLY A 53 3.98 10.25 -14.77
CA GLY A 53 5.16 11.05 -14.46
C GLY A 53 4.87 12.16 -13.43
N ALA A 54 5.92 12.87 -13.03
CA ALA A 54 5.82 13.98 -12.08
C ALA A 54 4.91 15.12 -12.60
N LEU A 55 4.24 15.79 -11.66
CA LEU A 55 3.43 16.97 -11.97
C LEU A 55 4.27 18.09 -12.58
N LYS A 56 3.74 18.73 -13.62
CA LYS A 56 4.36 19.90 -14.24
C LYS A 56 4.17 21.16 -13.39
N ASP A 57 3.01 21.29 -12.76
CA ASP A 57 2.69 22.37 -11.84
C ASP A 57 2.51 21.80 -10.43
N THR A 58 3.46 22.16 -9.57
CA THR A 58 3.53 21.71 -8.18
C THR A 58 3.20 22.85 -7.22
N SER A 59 2.62 23.95 -7.69
CA SER A 59 2.14 25.02 -6.83
C SER A 59 0.98 24.52 -5.93
N ALA A 60 0.85 25.16 -4.78
CA ALA A 60 -0.33 25.00 -3.94
C ALA A 60 -1.58 25.44 -4.71
N LYS A 61 -2.59 24.56 -4.75
CA LYS A 61 -3.90 24.82 -5.33
C LYS A 61 -4.99 24.28 -4.42
N LEU A 62 -6.20 24.81 -4.55
CA LEU A 62 -7.38 24.28 -3.88
C LEU A 62 -7.60 22.83 -4.34
N VAL A 63 -7.75 21.90 -3.39
CA VAL A 63 -7.97 20.46 -3.67
C VAL A 63 -9.19 19.89 -2.97
N ASN A 64 -9.77 20.64 -2.03
CA ASN A 64 -11.14 20.47 -1.60
C ASN A 64 -12.01 21.47 -2.37
N ASP A 65 -12.25 21.17 -3.64
CA ASP A 65 -12.98 22.00 -4.62
C ASP A 65 -14.34 21.39 -4.98
N GLU A 66 -15.05 22.02 -5.93
CA GLU A 66 -16.38 21.58 -6.37
C GLU A 66 -16.38 20.20 -7.08
N ASP A 67 -15.26 19.82 -7.70
CA ASP A 67 -15.09 18.54 -8.39
C ASP A 67 -14.72 17.41 -7.40
N HIS A 68 -14.09 17.77 -6.28
CA HIS A 68 -13.63 16.84 -5.25
C HIS A 68 -14.28 17.05 -3.87
N PRO A 69 -15.64 17.11 -3.78
CA PRO A 69 -16.30 17.30 -2.50
C PRO A 69 -16.20 16.04 -1.65
N TRP A 70 -16.07 16.21 -0.33
CA TRP A 70 -16.20 15.12 0.62
C TRP A 70 -17.61 14.51 0.53
N LYS A 71 -17.70 13.17 0.56
CA LYS A 71 -18.97 12.45 0.68
C LYS A 71 -18.85 11.35 1.74
N PRO A 72 -19.92 11.09 2.52
CA PRO A 72 -19.92 9.99 3.46
C PRO A 72 -19.83 8.64 2.74
N LEU A 73 -19.36 7.62 3.46
CA LEU A 73 -19.27 6.25 2.95
C LEU A 73 -20.64 5.71 2.59
N ARG A 74 -20.72 5.03 1.45
CA ARG A 74 -21.86 4.20 1.05
C ARG A 74 -21.64 2.75 1.46
N PRO A 75 -22.70 1.93 1.55
CA PRO A 75 -22.53 0.49 1.71
C PRO A 75 -21.61 -0.08 0.63
N GLY A 76 -20.54 -0.75 1.04
CA GLY A 76 -19.53 -1.34 0.15
C GLY A 76 -18.33 -0.45 -0.16
N ASP A 77 -18.32 0.83 0.25
CA ASP A 77 -17.11 1.65 0.17
C ASP A 77 -16.08 1.17 1.20
N ILE A 78 -14.83 0.99 0.76
CA ILE A 78 -13.74 0.47 1.58
C ILE A 78 -12.78 1.59 1.97
N ARG A 79 -12.37 1.59 3.23
CA ARG A 79 -11.27 2.41 3.80
C ARG A 79 -10.34 1.48 4.59
N GLY A 80 -9.13 1.93 4.84
CA GLY A 80 -8.10 1.13 5.50
C GLY A 80 -7.18 1.95 6.42
N PRO A 81 -5.93 1.50 6.64
CA PRO A 81 -5.05 2.11 7.63
C PRO A 81 -4.46 3.46 7.19
N CYS A 82 -4.48 3.77 5.90
CA CYS A 82 -3.85 4.99 5.36
C CYS A 82 -4.83 6.19 5.34
N PRO A 83 -4.68 7.20 6.22
CA PRO A 83 -5.57 8.37 6.24
C PRO A 83 -5.50 9.19 4.94
N GLY A 84 -4.34 9.21 4.27
CA GLY A 84 -4.17 9.89 2.98
C GLY A 84 -5.05 9.29 1.89
N LEU A 85 -4.91 7.99 1.61
CA LEU A 85 -5.72 7.30 0.59
C LEU A 85 -7.20 7.30 0.95
N ASN A 86 -7.53 7.15 2.24
CA ASN A 86 -8.90 7.24 2.70
C ASN A 86 -9.53 8.59 2.36
N THR A 87 -8.78 9.68 2.59
CA THR A 87 -9.23 11.04 2.29
C THR A 87 -9.38 11.26 0.79
N LEU A 88 -8.42 10.82 -0.02
CA LEU A 88 -8.49 10.91 -1.48
C LEU A 88 -9.71 10.16 -2.04
N ALA A 89 -10.03 8.97 -1.52
CA ALA A 89 -11.24 8.25 -1.91
C ALA A 89 -12.51 8.96 -1.43
N SER A 90 -12.53 9.51 -0.22
CA SER A 90 -13.69 10.25 0.32
C SER A 90 -13.94 11.59 -0.37
N HIS A 91 -12.93 12.16 -1.03
CA HIS A 91 -13.04 13.36 -1.86
C HIS A 91 -13.21 13.05 -3.35
N GLY A 92 -13.04 11.81 -3.78
CA GLY A 92 -13.22 11.41 -5.18
C GLY A 92 -11.99 11.62 -6.08
N TRP A 93 -10.83 11.93 -5.50
CA TRP A 93 -9.53 11.84 -6.19
C TRP A 93 -9.19 10.39 -6.56
N LEU A 94 -9.67 9.45 -5.75
CA LEU A 94 -9.73 8.02 -6.04
C LEU A 94 -11.17 7.57 -6.25
N PRO A 95 -11.41 6.40 -6.90
CA PRO A 95 -12.71 5.75 -6.85
C PRO A 95 -13.22 5.66 -5.42
N ARG A 96 -14.42 6.21 -5.17
CA ARG A 96 -14.95 6.40 -3.80
C ARG A 96 -15.19 5.09 -3.05
N ASN A 97 -15.31 3.99 -3.78
CA ASN A 97 -15.41 2.64 -3.23
C ASN A 97 -14.09 2.11 -2.66
N GLY A 98 -12.96 2.81 -2.84
CA GLY A 98 -11.67 2.41 -2.31
C GLY A 98 -10.92 1.35 -3.14
N ILE A 99 -11.35 1.08 -4.37
CA ILE A 99 -10.68 0.13 -5.28
C ILE A 99 -10.08 0.88 -6.45
N ALA A 100 -8.75 0.91 -6.54
CA ALA A 100 -8.03 1.72 -7.51
C ALA A 100 -6.93 0.91 -8.22
N SER A 101 -6.54 1.34 -9.41
CA SER A 101 -5.27 0.89 -9.99
C SER A 101 -4.10 1.66 -9.38
N PRO A 102 -2.86 1.12 -9.45
CA PRO A 102 -1.65 1.84 -9.08
C PRO A 102 -1.54 3.22 -9.73
N SER A 103 -1.81 3.33 -11.03
CA SER A 103 -1.75 4.62 -11.75
C SER A 103 -2.76 5.64 -11.19
N GLN A 104 -3.96 5.21 -10.82
CA GLN A 104 -4.94 6.10 -10.17
C GLN A 104 -4.44 6.58 -8.80
N ILE A 105 -3.79 5.70 -8.02
CA ILE A 105 -3.21 6.04 -6.72
C ILE A 105 -2.07 7.05 -6.89
N VAL A 106 -1.12 6.78 -7.80
CA VAL A 106 0.01 7.68 -8.09
C VAL A 106 -0.47 9.05 -8.55
N THR A 107 -1.48 9.11 -9.41
CA THR A 107 -2.09 10.40 -9.80
C THR A 107 -2.76 11.08 -8.61
N ALA A 108 -3.55 10.37 -7.81
CA ALA A 108 -4.31 10.97 -6.72
C ALA A 108 -3.42 11.54 -5.60
N VAL A 109 -2.36 10.83 -5.19
CA VAL A 109 -1.44 11.33 -4.15
C VAL A 109 -0.64 12.54 -4.62
N GLN A 110 -0.28 12.59 -5.91
CA GLN A 110 0.35 13.76 -6.51
C GLN A 110 -0.65 14.92 -6.61
N GLU A 111 -1.83 14.71 -7.20
CA GLU A 111 -2.76 15.81 -7.44
C GLU A 111 -3.39 16.36 -6.17
N GLY A 112 -3.82 15.48 -5.25
CA GLY A 112 -4.53 15.86 -4.02
C GLY A 112 -3.61 16.27 -2.87
N PHE A 113 -2.36 15.78 -2.82
CA PHE A 113 -1.42 16.07 -1.71
C PHE A 113 -0.05 16.59 -2.13
N ASN A 114 0.27 16.59 -3.43
CA ASN A 114 1.59 16.99 -3.95
C ASN A 114 2.72 16.06 -3.47
N MET A 115 2.44 14.75 -3.39
CA MET A 115 3.48 13.76 -3.13
C MET A 115 4.52 13.72 -4.24
N GLU A 116 5.80 13.65 -3.90
CA GLU A 116 6.90 13.44 -4.85
C GLU A 116 6.68 12.14 -5.64
N ASN A 117 6.97 12.18 -6.95
CA ASN A 117 6.58 11.11 -7.88
C ASN A 117 7.27 9.78 -7.56
N ASP A 118 8.58 9.82 -7.32
CA ASP A 118 9.40 8.70 -6.89
C ASP A 118 8.84 7.99 -5.64
N LEU A 119 8.48 8.75 -4.59
CA LEU A 119 7.83 8.23 -3.40
C LEU A 119 6.49 7.60 -3.74
N ALA A 120 5.66 8.28 -4.55
CA ALA A 120 4.36 7.77 -4.97
C ALA A 120 4.49 6.44 -5.72
N LEU A 121 5.47 6.30 -6.62
CA LEU A 121 5.76 5.06 -7.33
C LEU A 121 6.20 3.96 -6.36
N PHE A 122 7.20 4.25 -5.53
CA PHE A 122 7.78 3.25 -4.62
C PHE A 122 6.73 2.68 -3.67
N VAL A 123 5.96 3.53 -2.98
CA VAL A 123 4.97 3.05 -2.01
C VAL A 123 3.77 2.39 -2.69
N THR A 124 3.32 2.90 -3.84
CA THR A 124 2.14 2.36 -4.53
C THR A 124 2.44 0.99 -5.13
N TYR A 125 3.53 0.84 -5.87
CA TYR A 125 3.87 -0.44 -6.49
C TYR A 125 4.39 -1.45 -5.47
N GLY A 126 5.07 -0.99 -4.41
CA GLY A 126 5.39 -1.82 -3.25
C GLY A 126 4.12 -2.43 -2.63
N ALA A 127 3.12 -1.60 -2.32
CA ALA A 127 1.83 -2.08 -1.82
C ALA A 127 1.10 -2.98 -2.84
N HIS A 128 1.05 -2.59 -4.11
CA HIS A 128 0.33 -3.36 -5.13
C HIS A 128 0.92 -4.76 -5.34
N LEU A 129 2.24 -4.90 -5.28
CA LEU A 129 2.91 -6.19 -5.44
C LEU A 129 2.56 -7.20 -4.33
N VAL A 130 2.33 -6.74 -3.09
CA VAL A 130 2.01 -7.63 -1.96
C VAL A 130 0.51 -7.77 -1.68
N ASP A 131 -0.26 -6.70 -1.89
CA ASP A 131 -1.67 -6.61 -1.48
C ASP A 131 -2.66 -6.48 -2.64
N GLY A 132 -2.17 -6.12 -3.83
CA GLY A 132 -2.96 -5.94 -5.02
C GLY A 132 -3.08 -7.21 -5.86
N ASN A 133 -4.07 -7.20 -6.75
CA ASN A 133 -4.17 -8.21 -7.79
C ASN A 133 -3.46 -7.71 -9.04
N VAL A 134 -2.22 -8.18 -9.23
CA VAL A 134 -1.36 -7.80 -10.37
C VAL A 134 -1.91 -8.26 -11.73
N LEU A 135 -2.85 -9.22 -11.77
CA LEU A 135 -3.46 -9.65 -13.03
C LEU A 135 -4.58 -8.70 -13.48
N THR A 136 -5.33 -8.13 -12.53
CA THR A 136 -6.44 -7.21 -12.84
C THR A 136 -6.07 -5.73 -12.71
N ASP A 137 -4.86 -5.42 -12.26
CA ASP A 137 -4.37 -4.07 -12.00
C ASP A 137 -5.30 -3.31 -11.00
N ARG A 138 -5.65 -3.99 -9.91
CA ARG A 138 -6.53 -3.46 -8.85
C ARG A 138 -5.95 -3.67 -7.46
N LEU A 139 -6.05 -2.66 -6.62
CA LEU A 139 -5.72 -2.67 -5.19
C LEU A 139 -6.90 -2.13 -4.38
N SER A 140 -7.21 -2.81 -3.28
CA SER A 140 -8.11 -2.29 -2.25
C SER A 140 -7.29 -1.44 -1.27
N ILE A 141 -7.73 -0.20 -1.00
CA ILE A 141 -7.09 0.66 0.01
C ILE A 141 -7.42 0.25 1.45
N GLY A 142 -8.15 -0.85 1.64
CA GLY A 142 -8.48 -1.42 2.94
C GLY A 142 -8.52 -2.94 2.88
N GLY A 143 -9.62 -3.56 3.33
CA GLY A 143 -9.74 -5.02 3.42
C GLY A 143 -9.87 -5.76 2.08
N LYS A 144 -9.71 -7.09 2.16
CA LYS A 144 -9.86 -8.02 1.03
C LYS A 144 -11.26 -7.92 0.44
N THR A 145 -11.36 -7.95 -0.88
CA THR A 145 -12.64 -7.87 -1.57
C THR A 145 -12.60 -8.58 -2.91
N ALA A 146 -13.74 -9.12 -3.35
CA ALA A 146 -13.88 -9.72 -4.68
C ALA A 146 -13.77 -8.68 -5.81
N LEU A 147 -13.84 -7.38 -5.50
CA LEU A 147 -13.73 -6.29 -6.49
C LEU A 147 -12.32 -6.16 -7.10
N THR A 148 -11.30 -6.81 -6.51
CA THR A 148 -9.97 -6.94 -7.10
C THR A 148 -9.82 -8.17 -8.00
N GLY A 149 -10.91 -8.88 -8.32
CA GLY A 149 -10.90 -10.02 -9.24
C GLY A 149 -10.47 -11.35 -8.61
N VAL A 150 -10.26 -12.36 -9.46
CA VAL A 150 -9.85 -13.72 -9.06
C VAL A 150 -8.44 -13.70 -8.49
N ASP A 151 -8.29 -14.25 -7.28
CA ASP A 151 -6.98 -14.32 -6.62
C ASP A 151 -5.98 -15.16 -7.43
N PRO A 152 -4.72 -14.71 -7.55
CA PRO A 152 -3.62 -15.55 -8.01
C PRO A 152 -3.43 -16.76 -7.07
N PRO A 153 -2.68 -17.78 -7.51
CA PRO A 153 -2.42 -18.96 -6.69
C PRO A 153 -1.73 -18.61 -5.37
N ALA A 154 -2.06 -19.35 -4.32
CA ALA A 154 -1.32 -19.29 -3.06
C ALA A 154 0.20 -19.52 -3.31
N PRO A 155 1.09 -18.88 -2.54
CA PRO A 155 0.82 -18.16 -1.28
C PRO A 155 0.50 -16.66 -1.43
N ALA A 156 0.21 -16.16 -2.63
CA ALA A 156 -0.23 -14.78 -2.81
C ALA A 156 -1.51 -14.47 -2.02
N ILE A 157 -1.56 -13.29 -1.39
CA ILE A 157 -2.61 -12.93 -0.42
C ILE A 157 -3.73 -12.11 -1.06
N VAL A 158 -3.37 -11.06 -1.81
CA VAL A 158 -4.29 -10.09 -2.42
C VAL A 158 -5.34 -9.64 -1.39
N GLY A 159 -4.86 -9.16 -0.26
CA GLY A 159 -5.68 -8.85 0.91
C GLY A 159 -6.08 -7.38 1.02
N GLY A 160 -5.58 -6.52 0.13
CA GLY A 160 -5.68 -5.07 0.28
C GLY A 160 -4.82 -4.55 1.45
N LEU A 161 -4.79 -3.22 1.62
CA LEU A 161 -3.90 -2.59 2.61
C LEU A 161 -4.17 -2.95 4.08
N ASN A 162 -5.25 -3.67 4.42
CA ASN A 162 -5.43 -4.20 5.77
C ASN A 162 -4.58 -5.46 6.04
N THR A 163 -3.89 -6.04 5.04
CA THR A 163 -3.03 -7.21 5.25
C THR A 163 -1.86 -6.86 6.16
N HIS A 164 -1.80 -7.52 7.31
CA HIS A 164 -0.73 -7.34 8.25
C HIS A 164 0.61 -7.92 7.75
N ALA A 165 1.70 -7.24 8.08
CA ALA A 165 3.10 -7.66 7.93
C ALA A 165 3.64 -7.77 6.49
N VAL A 166 2.94 -7.21 5.49
CA VAL A 166 3.47 -7.06 4.12
C VAL A 166 3.62 -5.60 3.70
N PHE A 167 2.75 -4.73 4.22
CA PHE A 167 2.85 -3.27 4.11
C PHE A 167 2.38 -2.62 5.42
N GLU A 168 1.13 -2.91 5.83
CA GLU A 168 0.61 -2.57 7.16
C GLU A 168 1.42 -3.28 8.24
N GLY A 169 1.63 -2.63 9.38
CA GLY A 169 2.31 -3.26 10.50
C GLY A 169 2.14 -2.51 11.81
N ASP A 170 2.74 -3.09 12.85
CA ASP A 170 2.61 -2.63 14.23
C ASP A 170 3.12 -1.21 14.45
N THR A 171 2.83 -0.65 15.62
CA THR A 171 3.25 0.69 16.07
C THR A 171 2.57 1.83 15.30
N SER A 172 1.43 1.61 14.65
CA SER A 172 0.69 2.68 13.97
C SER A 172 0.29 3.81 14.95
N MET A 173 0.22 5.05 14.45
CA MET A 173 -0.05 6.24 15.28
C MET A 173 -1.49 6.31 15.77
N THR A 174 -2.45 5.91 14.92
CA THR A 174 -3.90 6.04 15.20
C THR A 174 -4.69 4.77 14.91
N ARG A 175 -3.97 3.66 14.64
CA ARG A 175 -4.51 2.30 14.41
C ARG A 175 -3.83 1.37 15.41
N ALA A 176 -4.57 0.40 15.94
CA ALA A 176 -4.00 -0.58 16.86
C ALA A 176 -3.15 -1.61 16.11
N ASP A 177 -2.25 -2.30 16.81
CA ASP A 177 -1.51 -3.42 16.25
C ASP A 177 -2.46 -4.56 15.87
N PHE A 178 -2.14 -5.29 14.81
CA PHE A 178 -2.97 -6.41 14.32
C PHE A 178 -3.23 -7.47 15.38
N PHE A 179 -2.28 -7.69 16.30
CA PHE A 179 -2.44 -8.61 17.42
C PHE A 179 -3.70 -8.34 18.25
N PHE A 180 -4.14 -7.09 18.35
CA PHE A 180 -5.33 -6.69 19.09
C PHE A 180 -6.64 -6.76 18.27
N GLY A 181 -6.56 -7.18 17.01
CA GLY A 181 -7.70 -7.59 16.18
C GLY A 181 -8.12 -6.60 15.10
N ASN A 182 -7.91 -5.30 15.27
CA ASN A 182 -8.28 -4.28 14.28
C ASN A 182 -7.12 -3.31 14.01
N ASN A 183 -6.48 -3.49 12.85
CA ASN A 183 -5.30 -2.75 12.41
C ASN A 183 -5.58 -1.58 11.47
N HIS A 184 -6.84 -1.25 11.21
CA HIS A 184 -7.21 -0.34 10.12
C HIS A 184 -8.18 0.76 10.53
N ASP A 185 -9.07 0.51 11.49
CA ASP A 185 -9.99 1.53 11.96
C ASP A 185 -9.27 2.55 12.83
N PHE A 186 -9.75 3.79 12.75
CA PHE A 186 -9.32 4.87 13.63
C PHE A 186 -9.59 4.48 15.09
N ASN A 187 -8.58 4.66 15.94
CA ASN A 187 -8.63 4.38 17.36
C ASN A 187 -8.58 5.70 18.15
N GLU A 188 -9.69 6.04 18.82
CA GLU A 188 -9.82 7.27 19.60
C GLU A 188 -8.76 7.38 20.71
N THR A 189 -8.50 6.29 21.45
CA THR A 189 -7.50 6.28 22.53
C THR A 189 -6.10 6.63 22.03
N LEU A 190 -5.70 6.08 20.88
CA LEU A 190 -4.40 6.40 20.28
C LEU A 190 -4.35 7.84 19.74
N PHE A 191 -5.47 8.36 19.23
CA PHE A 191 -5.54 9.75 18.80
C PHE A 191 -5.52 10.73 19.98
N ASP A 192 -6.17 10.41 21.09
CA ASP A 192 -6.08 11.17 22.34
C ASP A 192 -4.62 11.19 22.88
N GLU A 193 -3.89 10.09 22.73
CA GLU A 193 -2.47 10.03 23.07
C GLU A 193 -1.63 10.91 22.12
N LEU A 194 -1.92 10.92 20.82
CA LEU A 194 -1.32 11.87 19.87
C LEU A 194 -1.59 13.32 20.29
N VAL A 195 -2.81 13.64 20.72
CA VAL A 195 -3.19 14.96 21.24
C VAL A 195 -2.38 15.31 22.50
N ASP A 196 -2.22 14.39 23.45
CA ASP A 196 -1.38 14.58 24.65
C ASP A 196 0.07 14.91 24.28
N PHE A 197 0.66 14.12 23.37
CA PHE A 197 2.02 14.36 22.89
C PHE A 197 2.15 15.70 22.15
N SER A 198 1.15 16.08 21.35
CA SER A 198 1.08 17.41 20.73
C SER A 198 1.01 18.54 21.75
N ASN A 199 0.28 18.38 22.85
CA ASN A 199 0.23 19.37 23.92
C ASN A 199 1.58 19.50 24.65
N ARG A 200 2.23 18.37 24.92
CA ARG A 200 3.50 18.31 25.68
C ARG A 200 4.71 18.78 24.88
N PHE A 201 4.78 18.42 23.59
CA PHE A 201 5.99 18.59 22.77
C PHE A 201 5.80 19.54 21.58
N GLY A 202 4.56 19.89 21.24
CA GLY A 202 4.24 20.70 20.06
C GLY A 202 3.41 21.96 20.35
N ALA A 203 3.29 22.36 21.62
CA ALA A 203 2.46 23.49 22.04
C ALA A 203 1.01 23.42 21.50
N GLY A 204 0.43 22.22 21.51
CA GLY A 204 -0.93 21.94 21.03
C GLY A 204 -1.06 21.74 19.52
N LYS A 205 0.07 21.55 18.81
CA LYS A 205 0.13 21.23 17.38
C LYS A 205 0.88 19.92 17.16
N TYR A 206 0.67 19.28 16.02
CA TYR A 206 1.52 18.16 15.57
C TYR A 206 2.63 18.69 14.66
N ASN A 207 3.88 18.33 14.96
CA ASN A 207 5.08 18.74 14.21
C ASN A 207 6.14 17.63 14.29
N TYR A 208 7.33 17.82 13.71
CA TYR A 208 8.37 16.79 13.71
C TYR A 208 8.87 16.39 15.11
N THR A 209 8.88 17.30 16.08
CA THR A 209 9.23 16.97 17.47
C THR A 209 8.19 16.05 18.09
N VAL A 210 6.91 16.32 17.87
CA VAL A 210 5.82 15.45 18.32
C VAL A 210 5.90 14.09 17.61
N ALA A 211 6.15 14.09 16.30
CA ALA A 211 6.31 12.86 15.52
C ALA A 211 7.41 11.97 16.11
N ALA A 212 8.55 12.56 16.47
CA ALA A 212 9.68 11.85 17.10
C ALA A 212 9.29 11.20 18.44
N GLU A 213 8.73 11.99 19.36
CA GLU A 213 8.36 11.51 20.70
C GLU A 213 7.24 10.46 20.63
N PHE A 214 6.22 10.71 19.81
CA PHE A 214 5.08 9.80 19.71
C PHE A 214 5.43 8.51 18.96
N ARG A 215 6.24 8.56 17.89
CA ARG A 215 6.78 7.36 17.21
C ARG A 215 7.48 6.45 18.22
N PHE A 216 8.36 7.00 19.04
CA PHE A 216 9.06 6.21 20.05
C PHE A 216 8.11 5.67 21.13
N GLN A 217 7.11 6.46 21.55
CA GLN A 217 6.07 5.97 22.46
C GLN A 217 5.32 4.77 21.89
N ARG A 218 4.86 4.85 20.64
CA ARG A 218 4.15 3.75 19.97
C ARG A 218 4.98 2.47 19.88
N ILE A 219 6.29 2.60 19.65
CA ILE A 219 7.22 1.46 19.67
C ILE A 219 7.28 0.83 21.06
N LYS A 220 7.49 1.63 22.11
CA LYS A 220 7.54 1.15 23.51
C LYS A 220 6.26 0.44 23.92
N ASP A 221 5.10 1.01 23.60
CA ASP A 221 3.81 0.41 23.94
C ASP A 221 3.65 -0.97 23.29
N SER A 222 4.03 -1.07 22.01
CA SER A 222 3.93 -2.33 21.26
C SER A 222 4.91 -3.37 21.82
N ILE A 223 6.14 -2.96 22.18
CA ILE A 223 7.10 -3.84 22.89
C ILE A 223 6.47 -4.34 24.22
N ALA A 224 5.80 -3.46 24.97
CA ALA A 224 5.28 -3.77 26.28
C ALA A 224 3.98 -4.60 26.28
N THR A 225 3.21 -4.57 25.19
CA THR A 225 1.84 -5.11 25.17
C THR A 225 1.56 -6.13 24.06
N ASN A 226 2.29 -6.08 22.94
CA ASN A 226 2.11 -6.98 21.82
C ASN A 226 3.22 -8.07 21.81
N PRO A 227 2.93 -9.32 22.22
CA PRO A 227 3.93 -10.39 22.26
C PRO A 227 4.40 -10.86 20.88
N LYS A 228 3.77 -10.39 19.81
CA LYS A 228 4.11 -10.67 18.41
C LYS A 228 4.58 -9.43 17.66
N MET A 229 4.90 -8.35 18.38
CA MET A 229 5.33 -7.08 17.81
C MET A 229 6.44 -7.30 16.80
N SER A 230 6.26 -6.81 15.58
CA SER A 230 7.27 -6.81 14.53
C SER A 230 7.55 -5.41 14.01
N PHE A 231 8.82 -5.03 14.03
CA PHE A 231 9.32 -3.73 13.60
C PHE A 231 10.59 -3.89 12.78
N ILE A 232 10.51 -4.75 11.78
CA ILE A 232 11.53 -4.98 10.76
C ILE A 232 11.09 -4.38 9.41
N SER A 233 12.01 -4.35 8.45
CA SER A 233 11.72 -3.88 7.10
C SER A 233 10.65 -4.71 6.38
N PRO A 234 9.72 -4.11 5.63
CA PRO A 234 9.65 -2.69 5.27
C PRO A 234 9.02 -1.77 6.33
N ARG A 235 8.34 -2.35 7.34
CA ARG A 235 7.59 -1.59 8.36
C ARG A 235 8.46 -0.61 9.14
N PHE A 236 9.70 -0.99 9.44
CA PHE A 236 10.67 -0.11 10.10
C PHE A 236 10.75 1.25 9.39
N PHE A 237 10.97 1.27 8.06
CA PHE A 237 11.04 2.52 7.29
C PHE A 237 9.71 3.25 7.21
N THR A 238 8.63 2.54 6.86
CA THR A 238 7.33 3.19 6.63
C THR A 238 6.78 3.81 7.91
N ALA A 239 6.98 3.19 9.07
CA ALA A 239 6.55 3.75 10.35
C ALA A 239 7.19 5.11 10.66
N TYR A 240 8.48 5.29 10.37
CA TYR A 240 9.13 6.60 10.52
C TYR A 240 8.67 7.59 9.46
N ALA A 241 8.62 7.20 8.18
CA ALA A 241 8.16 8.07 7.10
C ALA A 241 6.72 8.56 7.34
N GLU A 242 5.80 7.66 7.69
CA GLU A 242 4.39 7.97 7.95
C GLU A 242 4.20 8.97 9.12
N SER A 243 5.14 9.02 10.07
CA SER A 243 5.09 9.99 11.16
C SER A 243 5.36 11.44 10.70
N THR A 244 6.02 11.63 9.56
CA THR A 244 6.27 12.96 8.98
C THR A 244 5.13 13.43 8.06
N PHE A 245 4.38 12.49 7.49
CA PHE A 245 3.33 12.77 6.51
C PHE A 245 2.25 13.77 6.98
N PRO A 246 1.78 13.78 8.24
CA PRO A 246 0.85 14.81 8.68
C PRO A 246 1.43 16.23 8.58
N VAL A 247 2.73 16.39 8.85
CA VAL A 247 3.42 17.68 8.70
C VAL A 247 3.59 18.04 7.23
N ASN A 248 3.90 17.04 6.40
CA ASN A 248 4.23 17.26 4.99
C ASN A 248 3.00 17.48 4.11
N PHE A 249 1.87 16.83 4.41
CA PHE A 249 0.73 16.72 3.50
C PHE A 249 -0.59 17.24 4.06
N PHE A 250 -0.76 17.33 5.39
CA PHE A 250 -2.05 17.72 5.99
C PHE A 250 -2.10 19.18 6.46
N ILE A 251 -0.98 19.90 6.34
CA ILE A 251 -0.93 21.34 6.54
C ILE A 251 -1.32 22.04 5.25
N ASP A 252 -2.23 23.03 5.34
CA ASP A 252 -2.65 23.82 4.19
C ASP A 252 -1.45 24.47 3.51
N GLY A 253 -1.30 24.29 2.19
CA GLY A 253 -0.10 24.70 1.46
C GLY A 253 0.15 26.21 1.39
N ARG A 254 -0.79 27.04 1.86
CA ARG A 254 -0.56 28.49 2.04
C ARG A 254 0.22 28.78 3.32
N GLN A 255 0.35 27.81 4.22
CA GLN A 255 1.12 27.89 5.45
C GLN A 255 2.50 27.24 5.28
N ASN A 256 3.50 27.74 6.01
CA ASN A 256 4.89 27.25 5.95
C ASN A 256 5.52 27.04 7.35
N ASN A 257 4.69 26.80 8.37
CA ASN A 257 5.10 26.72 9.77
C ASN A 257 5.46 25.30 10.26
N SER A 258 5.17 24.27 9.47
CA SER A 258 5.29 22.86 9.88
C SER A 258 4.54 22.53 11.18
N GLN A 259 3.43 23.22 11.44
CA GLN A 259 2.56 23.00 12.60
C GLN A 259 1.15 22.60 12.14
N LEU A 260 0.78 21.34 12.37
CA LEU A 260 -0.55 20.83 12.06
C LEU A 260 -1.50 21.04 13.25
N ASP A 261 -2.64 21.68 12.98
CA ASP A 261 -3.74 21.80 13.92
C ASP A 261 -4.37 20.44 14.24
N LEU A 262 -4.64 20.18 15.52
CA LEU A 262 -5.21 18.89 15.96
C LEU A 262 -6.64 18.63 15.45
N SER A 263 -7.42 19.70 15.20
CA SER A 263 -8.74 19.57 14.56
C SER A 263 -8.61 19.16 13.08
N VAL A 264 -7.60 19.68 12.37
CA VAL A 264 -7.28 19.28 11.00
C VAL A 264 -6.77 17.84 10.98
N ALA A 265 -5.86 17.48 11.90
CA ALA A 265 -5.38 16.11 12.06
C ALA A 265 -6.55 15.14 12.25
N ARG A 266 -7.51 15.45 13.13
CA ARG A 266 -8.69 14.60 13.35
C ARG A 266 -9.50 14.40 12.08
N GLY A 267 -9.74 15.47 11.31
CA GLY A 267 -10.45 15.38 10.03
C GLY A 267 -9.81 14.38 9.06
N PHE A 268 -8.48 14.37 8.94
CA PHE A 268 -7.79 13.39 8.10
C PHE A 268 -7.77 11.98 8.69
N PHE A 269 -7.47 11.83 9.99
CA PHE A 269 -7.28 10.52 10.63
C PHE A 269 -8.58 9.75 10.88
N GLN A 270 -9.65 10.46 11.23
CA GLN A 270 -10.96 9.91 11.59
C GLN A 270 -11.96 10.03 10.44
N ASP A 271 -12.15 11.24 9.92
CA ASP A 271 -13.26 11.53 9.00
C ASP A 271 -12.90 11.35 7.52
N SER A 272 -11.62 11.10 7.23
CA SER A 272 -11.09 11.04 5.86
C SER A 272 -11.46 12.31 5.07
N ARG A 273 -11.27 13.48 5.70
CA ARG A 273 -11.80 14.76 5.22
C ARG A 273 -10.74 15.86 5.25
N MET A 274 -10.54 16.49 4.09
CA MET A 274 -9.80 17.75 3.98
C MET A 274 -10.61 18.89 4.61
N PRO A 275 -9.95 19.88 5.27
CA PRO A 275 -10.60 21.11 5.69
C PRO A 275 -11.29 21.85 4.54
N ASP A 276 -12.33 22.62 4.83
CA ASP A 276 -12.95 23.48 3.82
C ASP A 276 -11.93 24.51 3.31
N GLY A 277 -11.85 24.67 1.99
CA GLY A 277 -10.88 25.57 1.37
C GLY A 277 -9.41 25.11 1.48
N PHE A 278 -9.16 23.81 1.70
CA PHE A 278 -7.82 23.24 1.84
C PHE A 278 -7.02 23.29 0.54
N PHE A 279 -5.80 23.84 0.63
CA PHE A 279 -4.82 23.81 -0.43
C PHE A 279 -3.81 22.69 -0.17
N ARG A 280 -3.51 21.89 -1.20
CA ARG A 280 -2.39 20.91 -1.12
C ARG A 280 -1.07 21.63 -0.86
N ALA A 281 -0.06 20.90 -0.38
CA ALA A 281 1.27 21.45 -0.12
C ALA A 281 1.83 22.26 -1.30
N ASN A 282 2.58 23.33 -0.99
CA ASN A 282 3.28 24.11 -2.02
C ASN A 282 4.64 23.48 -2.33
N GLY A 283 4.78 22.98 -3.56
CA GLY A 283 5.89 22.15 -4.00
C GLY A 283 5.71 20.67 -3.63
N PRO A 284 6.42 19.76 -4.33
CA PRO A 284 6.40 18.34 -4.00
C PRO A 284 6.90 18.10 -2.58
N LYS A 285 6.33 17.09 -1.92
CA LYS A 285 6.75 16.63 -0.59
C LYS A 285 6.96 15.13 -0.59
N GLY A 286 7.94 14.71 0.19
CA GLY A 286 8.32 13.31 0.40
C GLY A 286 8.41 13.03 1.89
N VAL A 287 9.55 12.49 2.32
CA VAL A 287 9.82 12.09 3.72
C VAL A 287 10.58 13.16 4.50
N GLN A 288 10.44 14.46 4.15
CA GLN A 288 11.12 15.53 4.88
C GLN A 288 10.90 15.40 6.39
N GLY A 289 11.95 15.61 7.18
CA GLY A 289 11.94 15.45 8.63
C GLY A 289 12.17 14.02 9.13
N ILE A 290 12.28 13.00 8.27
CA ILE A 290 12.46 11.60 8.72
C ILE A 290 13.70 11.42 9.60
N ASN A 291 14.82 12.08 9.25
CA ASN A 291 16.05 12.06 10.05
C ASN A 291 15.86 12.72 11.43
N LEU A 292 15.00 13.73 11.55
CA LEU A 292 14.70 14.34 12.85
C LEU A 292 13.97 13.36 13.76
N VAL A 293 13.01 12.60 13.19
CA VAL A 293 12.25 11.58 13.92
C VAL A 293 13.16 10.41 14.31
N ALA A 294 13.93 9.87 13.36
CA ALA A 294 14.78 8.70 13.58
C ALA A 294 15.94 8.98 14.55
N ASN A 295 16.55 10.17 14.49
CA ASN A 295 17.71 10.51 15.32
C ASN A 295 17.35 10.94 16.75
N ALA A 296 16.09 11.31 17.02
CA ALA A 296 15.65 11.68 18.35
C ALA A 296 15.71 10.51 19.33
N HIS A 297 15.25 9.33 18.88
CA HIS A 297 15.27 8.06 19.63
C HIS A 297 15.73 6.93 18.69
N PRO A 298 17.05 6.78 18.46
CA PRO A 298 17.57 5.74 17.56
C PRO A 298 17.14 4.34 17.99
N MET A 299 16.62 3.56 17.06
CA MET A 299 16.18 2.18 17.25
C MET A 299 16.72 1.30 16.13
N GLU A 300 17.13 0.08 16.47
CA GLU A 300 17.45 -0.95 15.49
C GLU A 300 16.19 -1.78 15.15
N PRO A 301 16.04 -2.27 13.91
CA PRO A 301 14.92 -3.11 13.53
C PRO A 301 14.92 -4.44 14.28
N GLY A 302 13.76 -4.95 14.64
CA GLY A 302 13.64 -6.13 15.49
C GLY A 302 12.19 -6.52 15.76
N SER A 303 11.99 -7.45 16.69
CA SER A 303 10.67 -7.98 17.05
C SER A 303 10.66 -8.50 18.48
N ASN A 304 9.49 -8.59 19.10
CA ASN A 304 9.32 -9.34 20.35
C ASN A 304 9.46 -10.85 20.08
N VAL A 305 10.22 -11.53 20.94
CA VAL A 305 10.47 -12.99 20.84
C VAL A 305 10.12 -13.66 22.17
N ASN A 306 9.14 -14.57 22.14
CA ASN A 306 8.66 -15.33 23.29
C ASN A 306 7.89 -14.51 24.36
N GLY A 307 7.23 -13.41 23.96
CA GLY A 307 6.32 -12.68 24.84
C GLY A 307 6.45 -11.17 24.74
N VAL A 308 5.80 -10.43 25.62
CA VAL A 308 5.99 -8.97 25.72
C VAL A 308 7.33 -8.65 26.38
N ASN A 309 7.84 -7.43 26.18
CA ASN A 309 9.10 -6.93 26.74
C ASN A 309 10.31 -7.82 26.39
N SER A 310 10.35 -8.33 25.16
CA SER A 310 11.35 -9.30 24.70
C SER A 310 11.94 -8.91 23.35
N TYR A 311 12.08 -7.61 23.10
CA TYR A 311 12.52 -7.08 21.82
C TYR A 311 13.94 -7.57 21.51
N VAL A 312 14.09 -8.30 20.42
CA VAL A 312 15.36 -8.80 19.89
C VAL A 312 15.60 -8.13 18.55
N VAL A 313 16.79 -7.55 18.40
CA VAL A 313 17.26 -6.96 17.14
C VAL A 313 17.39 -8.04 16.08
N ASP A 314 16.92 -7.76 14.87
CA ASP A 314 17.11 -8.61 13.70
C ASP A 314 18.22 -8.02 12.81
N PRO A 315 19.46 -8.57 12.87
CA PRO A 315 20.58 -8.05 12.09
C PRO A 315 20.44 -8.30 10.58
N THR A 316 19.41 -9.03 10.15
CA THR A 316 19.14 -9.29 8.73
C THR A 316 18.13 -8.32 8.13
N SER A 317 17.45 -7.54 8.97
CA SER A 317 16.55 -6.47 8.52
C SER A 317 17.37 -5.29 8.02
N ALA A 318 16.89 -4.66 6.95
CA ALA A 318 17.42 -3.36 6.53
C ALA A 318 17.04 -2.26 7.55
N ASP A 319 17.85 -1.20 7.57
CA ASP A 319 17.75 0.01 8.37
C ASP A 319 18.11 1.25 7.52
N PHE A 320 18.08 2.46 8.09
CA PHE A 320 18.38 3.69 7.35
C PHE A 320 19.77 3.76 6.71
N SER A 321 20.72 2.91 7.12
CA SER A 321 22.06 2.82 6.52
C SER A 321 22.13 1.84 5.33
N SER A 322 21.10 1.02 5.13
CA SER A 322 21.09 -0.11 4.21
C SER A 322 19.85 -0.11 3.31
N PHE A 323 19.48 1.05 2.76
CA PHE A 323 18.27 1.20 1.94
C PHE A 323 18.19 0.22 0.74
N CYS A 324 19.29 -0.06 0.03
CA CYS A 324 19.23 -1.05 -1.05
C CYS A 324 18.92 -2.47 -0.55
N LEU A 325 19.30 -2.80 0.69
CA LEU A 325 18.94 -4.08 1.31
C LEU A 325 17.43 -4.16 1.58
N LEU A 326 16.74 -3.05 1.87
CA LEU A 326 15.27 -3.01 1.96
C LEU A 326 14.66 -3.43 0.63
N TYR A 327 15.07 -2.78 -0.46
CA TYR A 327 14.59 -3.09 -1.80
C TYR A 327 14.89 -4.55 -2.19
N GLU A 328 16.13 -4.99 -2.01
CA GLU A 328 16.55 -6.35 -2.36
C GLU A 328 15.82 -7.41 -1.54
N ASN A 329 15.66 -7.22 -0.23
CA ASN A 329 14.90 -8.12 0.64
C ASN A 329 13.43 -8.16 0.23
N PHE A 330 12.82 -7.00 -0.04
CA PHE A 330 11.43 -6.94 -0.50
C PHE A 330 11.24 -7.76 -1.77
N VAL A 331 12.08 -7.56 -2.79
CA VAL A 331 11.93 -8.26 -4.07
C VAL A 331 12.32 -9.74 -3.96
N ASN A 332 13.48 -10.06 -3.38
CA ASN A 332 14.03 -11.41 -3.38
C ASN A 332 13.49 -12.32 -2.28
N LYS A 333 12.93 -11.77 -1.19
CA LYS A 333 12.34 -12.55 -0.10
C LYS A 333 10.82 -12.42 -0.10
N THR A 334 10.27 -11.20 0.01
CA THR A 334 8.82 -11.00 0.13
C THR A 334 8.09 -11.37 -1.16
N ILE A 335 8.47 -10.78 -2.30
CA ILE A 335 7.78 -11.04 -3.58
C ILE A 335 7.99 -12.48 -4.05
N LYS A 336 9.21 -13.03 -3.97
CA LYS A 336 9.45 -14.45 -4.28
C LYS A 336 8.74 -15.39 -3.30
N GLY A 337 8.55 -14.98 -2.04
CA GLY A 337 7.78 -15.73 -1.06
C GLY A 337 6.31 -15.82 -1.43
N LEU A 338 5.69 -14.72 -1.88
CA LEU A 338 4.30 -14.66 -2.33
C LEU A 338 4.07 -15.32 -3.70
N TYR A 339 5.05 -15.21 -4.59
CA TYR A 339 4.99 -15.72 -5.96
C TYR A 339 6.24 -16.57 -6.26
N PRO A 340 6.30 -17.83 -5.79
CA PRO A 340 7.52 -18.64 -5.88
C PRO A 340 7.83 -19.15 -7.29
N ASN A 341 6.82 -19.33 -8.14
CA ASN A 341 6.98 -19.89 -9.49
C ASN A 341 5.95 -19.33 -10.49
N PRO A 342 5.86 -18.00 -10.68
CA PRO A 342 4.88 -17.41 -11.59
C PRO A 342 5.22 -17.75 -13.05
N THR A 343 4.19 -18.04 -13.84
CA THR A 343 4.28 -18.32 -15.28
C THR A 343 3.35 -17.42 -16.08
N GLY A 344 3.55 -17.36 -17.40
CA GLY A 344 2.61 -16.72 -18.33
C GLY A 344 2.32 -15.25 -18.00
N ALA A 345 1.03 -14.91 -17.92
CA ALA A 345 0.57 -13.56 -17.66
C ALA A 345 0.96 -13.05 -16.26
N LEU A 346 0.96 -13.93 -15.25
CA LEU A 346 1.33 -13.56 -13.88
C LEU A 346 2.80 -13.13 -13.80
N ARG A 347 3.71 -13.87 -14.46
CA ARG A 347 5.14 -13.48 -14.48
C ARG A 347 5.34 -12.12 -15.14
N ARG A 348 4.71 -11.88 -16.29
CA ARG A 348 4.82 -10.60 -17.02
C ARG A 348 4.29 -9.43 -16.20
N ALA A 349 3.13 -9.60 -15.57
CA ALA A 349 2.55 -8.58 -14.71
C ALA A 349 3.44 -8.28 -13.49
N LEU A 350 4.03 -9.31 -12.88
CA LEU A 350 4.98 -9.14 -11.77
C LEU A 350 6.24 -8.40 -12.23
N ASN A 351 6.85 -8.79 -13.35
CA ASN A 351 8.04 -8.12 -13.89
C ASN A 351 7.77 -6.64 -14.18
N GLN A 352 6.65 -6.32 -14.83
CA GLN A 352 6.27 -4.92 -15.13
C GLN A 352 6.07 -4.09 -13.85
N ASN A 353 5.37 -4.64 -12.85
CA ASN A 353 5.19 -3.93 -11.58
C ASN A 353 6.49 -3.81 -10.77
N LEU A 354 7.41 -4.78 -10.88
CA LEU A 354 8.75 -4.70 -10.28
C LEU A 354 9.63 -3.65 -10.97
N ASP A 355 9.51 -3.50 -12.28
CA ASP A 355 10.15 -2.41 -13.03
C ASP A 355 9.62 -1.05 -12.53
N PHE A 356 8.30 -0.90 -12.41
CA PHE A 356 7.69 0.34 -11.92
C PHE A 356 8.00 0.64 -10.45
N PHE A 357 8.10 -0.38 -9.61
CA PHE A 357 8.57 -0.24 -8.24
C PHE A 357 10.02 0.26 -8.19
N PHE A 358 10.90 -0.28 -9.04
CA PHE A 358 12.29 0.15 -9.12
C PHE A 358 12.46 1.59 -9.64
N LEU A 359 11.58 2.06 -10.54
CA LEU A 359 11.59 3.46 -11.00
C LEU A 359 11.48 4.46 -9.84
N GLY A 360 10.80 4.10 -8.75
CA GLY A 360 10.69 4.96 -7.56
C GLY A 360 12.01 5.18 -6.80
N ILE A 361 13.06 4.40 -7.12
CA ILE A 361 14.37 4.47 -6.45
C ILE A 361 15.55 4.52 -7.42
N SER A 362 15.30 4.59 -8.73
CA SER A 362 16.35 4.49 -9.75
C SER A 362 17.08 5.81 -10.04
N GLU A 363 16.46 6.94 -9.71
CA GLU A 363 17.02 8.27 -9.96
C GLU A 363 17.83 8.78 -8.74
N PRO A 364 19.02 9.38 -8.94
CA PRO A 364 19.78 10.02 -7.87
C PRO A 364 19.01 11.17 -7.20
N GLY A 365 19.17 11.35 -5.89
CA GLY A 365 18.51 12.44 -5.15
C GLY A 365 16.98 12.28 -5.00
N ASN A 366 16.44 11.07 -5.14
CA ASN A 366 15.02 10.79 -4.97
C ASN A 366 14.55 10.92 -3.50
N ALA A 367 13.25 11.10 -3.33
CA ALA A 367 12.54 11.26 -2.05
C ALA A 367 12.71 10.08 -1.07
N VAL A 368 13.05 8.90 -1.58
CA VAL A 368 13.06 7.63 -0.84
C VAL A 368 14.49 7.27 -0.40
N GLY A 369 15.51 7.98 -0.89
CA GLY A 369 16.91 7.86 -0.51
C GLY A 369 17.85 8.03 -1.70
N ASP A 370 19.09 8.48 -1.47
CA ASP A 370 20.12 8.65 -2.51
C ASP A 370 20.70 7.30 -2.96
N SER A 371 19.85 6.41 -3.48
CA SER A 371 20.19 5.00 -3.57
C SER A 371 20.53 4.62 -5.01
N GLY A 372 21.84 4.52 -5.30
CA GLY A 372 22.38 3.84 -6.49
C GLY A 372 22.13 2.33 -6.48
N CYS A 373 20.93 1.88 -6.09
CA CYS A 373 20.58 0.46 -6.03
C CYS A 373 20.61 -0.14 -7.43
N THR A 374 20.97 -1.41 -7.50
CA THR A 374 20.92 -2.16 -8.76
C THR A 374 19.60 -2.91 -8.83
N GLN A 375 18.92 -2.83 -9.98
CA GLN A 375 17.67 -3.56 -10.17
C GLN A 375 17.89 -5.07 -10.03
N VAL A 376 17.04 -5.71 -9.22
CA VAL A 376 17.01 -7.17 -9.12
C VAL A 376 15.85 -7.75 -9.92
N LEU A 377 16.09 -8.88 -10.59
CA LEU A 377 15.15 -9.50 -11.52
C LEU A 377 14.80 -10.92 -11.02
N PRO A 378 13.89 -11.06 -10.04
CA PRO A 378 13.65 -12.32 -9.32
C PRO A 378 13.12 -13.44 -10.22
N PHE A 379 12.53 -13.09 -11.37
CA PHE A 379 11.92 -14.01 -12.33
C PHE A 379 12.59 -13.99 -13.71
N GLY A 380 13.77 -13.36 -13.83
CA GLY A 380 14.45 -13.15 -15.10
C GLY A 380 13.85 -12.03 -15.96
N LYS A 381 14.46 -11.78 -17.13
CA LYS A 381 13.91 -10.87 -18.15
C LYS A 381 12.88 -11.61 -19.00
N ASP A 382 11.90 -10.86 -19.50
CA ASP A 382 10.94 -11.39 -20.47
C ASP A 382 11.51 -11.53 -21.88
#